data_AF-A0A8K0P013-F1
#
_entry.id   AF-A0A8K0P013-F1
#
_cell.length_a   1.000
_cell.length_b   1.000
_cell.length_c   1.000
_cell.angle_alpha   90.00
_cell.angle_beta   90.00
_cell.angle_gamma   90.00
#
_symmetry.space_group_name_H-M   'P 1'
#
loop_
_entity.id
_entity.type
_entity.pdbx_description
1 polymer ?
#
loop_
_entity_poly.entity_id
_entity_poly.type
_entity_poly.pdbx_seq_one_letter_code
_entity_poly.pdbx_strand_id
1 'polypeptide(L)'
;MYSLTSYFAFNLLIVVPLVVETHGSLNIFKKPWDSLDRKYGFFPESLRIHMLAEARKMFDFGFNNYMELAFPMDELNPIHCKGRGPDTANPSNININDILGDYCLTLVDSLDTLAIMGNATRFKEAVELVVQSVNFDKDNVVQVFEVNIRVLGSLISAHLLMMDPDKPFGELKPDWYDGELLHLAHDLASRLLPAFEKSTTGIPYPRVNLRKGLPKVVFTETCTAGAGSLVLEFGILSRLLGDPVYEGYARRANKALWNSRAENTGLLGNVIDVQSGKWIGRLSGLGAGLDSFYEYLLKSYIMFGEDDDYQMFNESYHVIKQYMRRG
;
A
#
# COMPACT_ATOMS: atom_id res chain seq x y z
N MET A 1 -0.98 -46.88 -27.09
CA MET A 1 -1.57 -48.23 -26.91
C MET A 1 -0.43 -49.16 -26.52
N TYR A 2 -0.53 -49.83 -25.35
CA TYR A 2 0.36 -50.88 -24.80
C TYR A 2 1.82 -50.47 -24.53
N SER A 3 2.36 -50.47 -23.29
CA SER A 3 2.53 -51.53 -22.27
C SER A 3 4.02 -51.92 -22.23
N LEU A 4 4.63 -51.95 -21.04
CA LEU A 4 5.30 -53.14 -20.49
C LEU A 4 6.16 -52.80 -19.26
N THR A 5 5.71 -53.36 -18.15
CA THR A 5 6.49 -53.76 -16.99
C THR A 5 7.58 -54.77 -17.37
N SER A 6 8.74 -54.74 -16.70
CA SER A 6 9.53 -55.93 -16.35
C SER A 6 10.62 -55.62 -15.29
N TYR A 7 10.46 -56.31 -14.15
CA TYR A 7 11.45 -56.98 -13.28
C TYR A 7 12.69 -56.24 -12.76
N PHE A 8 12.77 -55.89 -11.47
CA PHE A 8 13.24 -56.71 -10.31
C PHE A 8 14.72 -57.13 -10.34
N ALA A 9 15.55 -56.49 -9.50
CA ALA A 9 16.60 -57.16 -8.72
C ALA A 9 17.17 -56.26 -7.60
N PHE A 10 17.02 -56.76 -6.36
CA PHE A 10 17.69 -56.46 -5.09
C PHE A 10 18.99 -55.63 -5.09
N ASN A 11 19.08 -54.65 -4.19
CA ASN A 11 19.95 -54.75 -2.99
C ASN A 11 19.66 -53.66 -1.94
N LEU A 12 19.74 -54.08 -0.69
CA LEU A 12 19.45 -53.35 0.55
C LEU A 12 20.72 -52.68 1.10
N LEU A 13 20.55 -51.59 1.88
CA LEU A 13 21.54 -50.84 2.70
C LEU A 13 22.47 -49.91 1.88
N ILE A 14 22.58 -48.60 2.13
CA ILE A 14 22.75 -47.88 3.40
C ILE A 14 22.04 -46.52 3.33
N VAL A 15 21.33 -46.16 4.40
CA VAL A 15 20.73 -44.84 4.62
C VAL A 15 21.82 -43.87 5.05
N VAL A 16 22.06 -42.83 4.25
CA VAL A 16 22.64 -41.55 4.70
C VAL A 16 21.75 -40.45 4.12
N PRO A 17 21.05 -39.65 4.93
CA PRO A 17 20.30 -38.52 4.41
C PRO A 17 21.30 -37.42 4.07
N LEU A 18 21.64 -37.29 2.79
CA LEU A 18 22.16 -36.05 2.23
C LEU A 18 20.99 -35.06 2.21
N VAL A 19 20.87 -34.30 3.30
CA VAL A 19 20.07 -33.08 3.34
C VAL A 19 20.71 -32.10 2.38
N VAL A 20 20.24 -32.09 1.13
CA VAL A 20 20.47 -30.97 0.22
C VAL A 20 19.44 -29.91 0.60
N GLU A 21 19.80 -29.06 1.55
CA GLU A 21 19.12 -27.78 1.76
C GLU A 21 19.34 -26.93 0.49
N THR A 22 18.37 -26.93 -0.42
CA THR A 22 18.27 -25.92 -1.45
C THR A 22 17.74 -24.63 -0.83
N HIS A 23 18.59 -23.90 -0.10
CA HIS A 23 18.32 -22.51 0.25
C HIS A 23 18.64 -21.61 -0.94
N GLY A 24 17.72 -21.59 -1.91
CA GLY A 24 17.66 -20.59 -2.97
C GLY A 24 17.05 -19.29 -2.45
N SER A 25 17.66 -18.67 -1.43
CA SER A 25 17.35 -17.27 -1.12
C SER A 25 18.03 -16.40 -2.19
N LEU A 26 17.26 -15.62 -2.96
CA LEU A 26 17.79 -14.52 -3.77
C LEU A 26 18.42 -13.48 -2.82
N ASN A 27 19.68 -13.70 -2.45
CA ASN A 27 20.39 -12.91 -1.46
C ASN A 27 21.22 -11.83 -2.17
N ILE A 28 20.53 -10.77 -2.59
CA ILE A 28 21.04 -9.67 -3.44
C ILE A 28 22.00 -8.69 -2.72
N PHE A 29 22.27 -8.89 -1.43
CA PHE A 29 23.07 -7.97 -0.60
C PHE A 29 24.13 -8.66 0.26
N LYS A 30 25.01 -9.49 -0.32
CA LYS A 30 26.23 -9.94 0.40
C LYS A 30 27.33 -8.88 0.33
N LYS A 31 27.28 -7.88 1.22
CA LYS A 31 28.51 -7.23 1.70
C LYS A 31 28.98 -7.94 2.98
N PRO A 32 30.30 -8.07 3.23
CA PRO A 32 30.80 -8.55 4.51
C PRO A 32 30.33 -7.61 5.62
N TRP A 33 29.91 -8.16 6.77
CA TRP A 33 29.44 -7.36 7.90
C TRP A 33 30.53 -6.40 8.37
N ASP A 34 30.25 -5.10 8.27
CA ASP A 34 31.11 -4.04 8.76
C ASP A 34 30.99 -3.86 10.29
N SER A 35 31.63 -2.84 10.83
CA SER A 35 31.62 -2.58 12.28
C SER A 35 30.23 -2.16 12.80
N LEU A 36 29.39 -1.54 11.95
CA LEU A 36 28.02 -1.19 12.29
C LEU A 36 27.12 -2.42 12.21
N ASP A 37 27.27 -3.26 11.18
CA ASP A 37 26.54 -4.52 11.07
C ASP A 37 26.79 -5.41 12.28
N ARG A 38 28.04 -5.52 12.75
CA ARG A 38 28.33 -6.32 13.95
C ARG A 38 27.77 -5.71 15.23
N LYS A 39 27.69 -4.39 15.31
CA LYS A 39 27.21 -3.67 16.50
C LYS A 39 25.69 -3.61 16.58
N TYR A 40 25.02 -3.50 15.44
CA TYR A 40 23.58 -3.24 15.35
C TYR A 40 22.81 -4.34 14.61
N GLY A 41 23.48 -5.19 13.84
CA GLY A 41 22.85 -6.30 13.10
C GLY A 41 22.65 -7.57 13.91
N PHE A 42 23.24 -7.67 15.11
CA PHE A 42 22.93 -8.74 16.05
C PHE A 42 21.93 -8.26 17.10
N PHE A 43 20.78 -8.92 17.16
CA PHE A 43 19.69 -8.61 18.08
C PHE A 43 19.38 -9.87 18.92
N PRO A 44 19.85 -9.93 20.19
CA PRO A 44 19.66 -11.11 21.02
C PRO A 44 18.18 -11.50 21.14
N GLU A 45 17.88 -12.79 21.15
CA GLU A 45 16.49 -13.27 21.18
C GLU A 45 15.70 -12.74 22.39
N SER A 46 16.34 -12.67 23.56
CA SER A 46 15.72 -12.08 24.77
C SER A 46 15.41 -10.60 24.60
N LEU A 47 16.31 -9.84 23.97
CA LEU A 47 16.08 -8.43 23.65
C LEU A 47 14.97 -8.29 22.61
N ARG A 48 14.92 -9.19 21.61
CA ARG A 48 13.86 -9.22 20.59
C ARG A 48 12.48 -9.40 21.19
N ILE A 49 12.33 -10.38 22.07
CA ILE A 49 11.06 -10.63 22.78
C ILE A 49 10.68 -9.43 23.65
N HIS A 50 11.65 -8.84 24.37
CA HIS A 50 11.40 -7.66 25.20
C HIS A 50 10.95 -6.45 24.36
N MET A 51 11.65 -6.14 23.27
CA MET A 51 11.32 -5.03 22.38
C MET A 51 9.99 -5.24 21.63
N LEU A 52 9.66 -6.49 21.30
CA LEU A 52 8.34 -6.84 20.75
C LEU A 52 7.21 -6.53 21.76
N ALA A 53 7.41 -6.82 23.05
CA ALA A 53 6.44 -6.48 24.08
C ALA A 53 6.32 -4.96 24.28
N GLU A 54 7.43 -4.22 24.24
CA GLU A 54 7.41 -2.75 24.32
C GLU A 54 6.71 -2.12 23.11
N ALA A 55 6.95 -2.62 21.89
CA ALA A 55 6.26 -2.16 20.69
C ALA A 55 4.73 -2.35 20.79
N ARG A 56 4.27 -3.50 21.31
CA ARG A 56 2.84 -3.74 21.57
C ARG A 56 2.26 -2.74 22.57
N LYS A 57 2.95 -2.50 23.69
CA LYS A 57 2.50 -1.52 24.69
C LYS A 57 2.39 -0.12 24.13
N MET A 58 3.34 0.29 23.28
CA MET A 58 3.30 1.60 22.62
C MET A 58 2.12 1.73 21.65
N PHE A 59 1.88 0.69 20.86
CA PHE A 59 0.72 0.64 19.96
C PHE A 59 -0.59 0.69 20.76
N ASP A 60 -0.74 -0.15 21.78
CA ASP A 60 -1.93 -0.17 22.64
C ASP A 60 -2.15 1.19 23.30
N PHE A 61 -1.09 1.84 23.80
CA PHE A 61 -1.18 3.19 24.35
C PHE A 61 -1.73 4.18 23.32
N GLY A 62 -1.19 4.23 22.10
CA GLY A 62 -1.64 5.14 21.07
C GLY A 62 -3.09 4.86 20.63
N PHE A 63 -3.38 3.60 20.32
CA PHE A 63 -4.70 3.18 19.84
C PHE A 63 -5.79 3.33 20.91
N ASN A 64 -5.52 2.98 22.17
CA ASN A 64 -6.46 3.21 23.28
C ASN A 64 -6.82 4.70 23.43
N ASN A 65 -5.82 5.58 23.42
CA ASN A 65 -6.07 7.02 23.53
C ASN A 65 -6.86 7.56 22.33
N TYR A 66 -6.62 7.04 21.12
CA TYR A 66 -7.46 7.38 19.97
C TYR A 66 -8.92 6.95 20.21
N MET A 67 -9.14 5.71 20.63
CA MET A 67 -10.50 5.20 20.89
C MET A 67 -11.23 5.99 21.98
N GLU A 68 -10.52 6.45 23.01
CA GLU A 68 -11.11 7.20 24.13
C GLU A 68 -11.36 8.68 23.80
N LEU A 69 -10.40 9.34 23.14
CA LEU A 69 -10.37 10.81 23.04
C LEU A 69 -10.72 11.35 21.66
N ALA A 70 -10.69 10.50 20.63
CA ALA A 70 -10.77 10.94 19.24
C ALA A 70 -11.82 10.22 18.42
N PHE A 71 -12.07 8.93 18.62
CA PHE A 71 -13.12 8.20 17.89
C PHE A 71 -14.48 8.93 18.04
N PRO A 72 -15.24 9.16 16.93
CA PRO A 72 -15.07 8.65 15.56
C PRO A 72 -14.31 9.59 14.60
N MET A 73 -13.61 10.60 15.10
CA MET A 73 -12.83 11.51 14.25
C MET A 73 -11.67 10.76 13.56
N ASP A 74 -11.11 11.35 12.50
CA ASP A 74 -10.06 10.73 11.70
C ASP A 74 -8.77 10.49 12.49
N GLU A 75 -8.36 11.45 13.30
CA GLU A 75 -7.10 11.35 14.07
C GLU A 75 -7.24 11.91 15.48
N LEU A 76 -6.38 11.43 16.39
CA LEU A 76 -6.15 12.08 17.67
C LEU A 76 -5.20 13.28 17.48
N ASN A 77 -5.58 14.43 18.02
CA ASN A 77 -4.64 15.52 18.28
C ASN A 77 -4.07 15.34 19.71
N PRO A 78 -2.86 14.79 19.88
CA PRO A 78 -2.37 14.36 21.19
C PRO A 78 -2.01 15.52 22.12
N ILE A 79 -1.71 16.71 21.57
CA ILE A 79 -1.42 17.91 22.38
C ILE A 79 -2.70 18.46 23.01
N HIS A 80 -3.81 18.38 22.27
CA HIS A 80 -5.10 18.90 22.71
C HIS A 80 -6.05 17.83 23.27
N CYS A 81 -5.62 16.56 23.31
CA CYS A 81 -6.39 15.41 23.78
C CYS A 81 -7.81 15.38 23.18
N LYS A 82 -7.93 15.61 21.87
CA LYS A 82 -9.22 15.63 21.16
C LYS A 82 -9.10 15.09 19.75
N GLY A 83 -10.20 14.58 19.21
CA GLY A 83 -10.28 14.20 17.81
C GLY A 83 -10.13 15.37 16.83
N ARG A 84 -9.61 15.06 15.64
CA ARG A 84 -9.44 15.96 14.50
C ARG A 84 -9.97 15.28 13.25
N GLY A 85 -10.72 16.05 12.45
CA GLY A 85 -11.22 15.64 11.13
C GLY A 85 -10.98 16.76 10.12
N PRO A 86 -11.70 16.78 8.98
CA PRO A 86 -11.55 17.82 7.97
C PRO A 86 -11.74 19.23 8.53
N ASP A 87 -10.94 20.16 8.02
CA ASP A 87 -11.10 21.59 8.25
C ASP A 87 -12.26 22.13 7.40
N THR A 88 -13.47 22.04 7.96
CA THR A 88 -14.70 22.51 7.33
C THR A 88 -14.77 24.03 7.23
N ALA A 89 -14.01 24.76 8.06
CA ALA A 89 -13.95 26.22 8.01
C ALA A 89 -13.07 26.71 6.85
N ASN A 90 -12.06 25.92 6.46
CA ASN A 90 -11.21 26.21 5.31
C ASN A 90 -11.06 24.98 4.40
N PRO A 91 -11.98 24.78 3.43
CA PRO A 91 -11.92 23.66 2.50
C PRO A 91 -10.62 23.59 1.67
N SER A 92 -9.91 24.71 1.52
CA SER A 92 -8.64 24.80 0.79
C SER A 92 -7.42 24.42 1.64
N ASN A 93 -7.60 24.02 2.90
CA ASN A 93 -6.53 23.58 3.78
C ASN A 93 -6.04 22.17 3.41
N ILE A 94 -5.26 22.08 2.33
CA ILE A 94 -4.77 20.80 1.80
C ILE A 94 -3.96 19.99 2.81
N ASN A 95 -3.23 20.65 3.72
CA ASN A 95 -2.40 19.99 4.72
C ASN A 95 -3.22 19.16 5.73
N ILE A 96 -4.53 19.43 5.84
CA ILE A 96 -5.45 18.70 6.70
C ILE A 96 -6.41 17.86 5.84
N ASN A 97 -7.04 18.49 4.86
CA ASN A 97 -8.16 17.88 4.12
C ASN A 97 -7.72 16.80 3.13
N ASP A 98 -6.45 16.74 2.75
CA ASP A 98 -5.97 15.72 1.80
C ASP A 98 -6.17 14.30 2.32
N ILE A 99 -6.12 14.09 3.64
CA ILE A 99 -6.27 12.77 4.28
C ILE A 99 -7.32 12.73 5.39
N LEU A 100 -7.80 13.85 5.92
CA LEU A 100 -8.90 13.83 6.89
C LEU A 100 -10.23 14.02 6.15
N GLY A 101 -10.87 12.91 5.79
CA GLY A 101 -12.11 12.91 5.01
C GLY A 101 -13.38 12.53 5.78
N ASP A 102 -13.33 12.49 7.12
CA ASP A 102 -14.43 12.13 8.02
C ASP A 102 -14.89 10.67 7.86
N TYR A 103 -13.93 9.75 7.94
CA TYR A 103 -14.11 8.30 7.74
C TYR A 103 -13.34 7.45 8.76
N CYS A 104 -13.11 7.98 9.97
CA CYS A 104 -12.43 7.27 11.06
C CYS A 104 -11.01 6.80 10.66
N LEU A 105 -10.23 7.64 9.97
CA LEU A 105 -8.93 7.28 9.39
C LEU A 105 -8.07 6.38 10.29
N THR A 106 -7.78 6.78 11.53
CA THR A 106 -6.90 6.02 12.44
C THR A 106 -7.46 4.64 12.77
N LEU A 107 -8.78 4.51 12.90
CA LEU A 107 -9.41 3.20 13.12
C LEU A 107 -9.17 2.27 11.93
N VAL A 108 -9.41 2.78 10.71
CA VAL A 108 -9.24 2.02 9.47
C VAL A 108 -7.76 1.66 9.25
N ASP A 109 -6.86 2.65 9.38
CA ASP A 109 -5.41 2.52 9.14
C ASP A 109 -4.70 1.64 10.19
N SER A 110 -5.39 1.28 11.28
CA SER A 110 -4.85 0.41 12.34
C SER A 110 -5.30 -1.05 12.25
N LEU A 111 -6.20 -1.41 11.32
CA LEU A 111 -6.81 -2.74 11.28
C LEU A 111 -5.78 -3.86 11.10
N ASP A 112 -4.90 -3.75 10.12
CA ASP A 112 -3.89 -4.77 9.85
C ASP A 112 -2.87 -4.90 11.00
N THR A 113 -2.51 -3.77 11.62
CA THR A 113 -1.63 -3.73 12.77
C THR A 113 -2.27 -4.42 13.98
N LEU A 114 -3.57 -4.24 14.23
CA LEU A 114 -4.30 -4.96 15.27
C LEU A 114 -4.24 -6.48 15.07
N ALA A 115 -4.37 -6.94 13.83
CA ALA A 115 -4.21 -8.35 13.49
C ALA A 115 -2.76 -8.83 13.76
N ILE A 116 -1.75 -8.11 13.26
CA ILE A 116 -0.33 -8.46 13.40
C ILE A 116 0.14 -8.47 14.85
N MET A 117 -0.38 -7.57 15.70
CA MET A 117 -0.08 -7.55 17.13
C MET A 117 -0.63 -8.77 17.89
N GLY A 118 -1.47 -9.58 17.24
CA GLY A 118 -1.98 -10.86 17.75
C GLY A 118 -3.19 -10.72 18.66
N ASN A 119 -3.93 -9.62 18.58
CA ASN A 119 -5.15 -9.40 19.35
C ASN A 119 -6.40 -9.59 18.47
N ALA A 120 -6.71 -10.85 18.17
CA ALA A 120 -7.83 -11.22 17.29
C ALA A 120 -9.18 -10.67 17.78
N THR A 121 -9.43 -10.65 19.09
CA THR A 121 -10.67 -10.09 19.67
C THR A 121 -10.79 -8.61 19.33
N ARG A 122 -9.73 -7.83 19.60
CA ARG A 122 -9.74 -6.39 19.36
C ARG A 122 -9.77 -6.04 17.88
N PHE A 123 -9.13 -6.86 17.03
CA PHE A 123 -9.26 -6.75 15.59
C PHE A 123 -10.73 -6.90 15.15
N LYS A 124 -11.44 -7.94 15.62
CA LYS A 124 -12.85 -8.16 15.29
C LYS A 124 -13.75 -7.02 15.73
N GLU A 125 -13.55 -6.50 16.95
CA GLU A 125 -14.26 -5.33 17.47
C GLU A 125 -14.00 -4.08 16.60
N ALA A 126 -12.76 -3.86 16.17
CA ALA A 126 -12.42 -2.74 15.30
C ALA A 126 -13.06 -2.88 13.90
N VAL A 127 -13.08 -4.09 13.33
CA VAL A 127 -13.77 -4.37 12.06
C VAL A 127 -15.26 -4.07 12.19
N GLU A 128 -15.91 -4.50 13.27
CA GLU A 128 -17.32 -4.19 13.52
C GLU A 128 -17.57 -2.68 13.59
N LEU A 129 -16.73 -1.95 14.32
CA LEU A 129 -16.82 -0.49 14.39
C LEU A 129 -16.65 0.17 13.02
N VAL A 130 -15.68 -0.27 12.21
CA VAL A 130 -15.48 0.25 10.85
C VAL A 130 -16.74 0.06 10.00
N VAL A 131 -17.32 -1.14 10.02
CA VAL A 131 -18.55 -1.45 9.26
C VAL A 131 -19.73 -0.57 9.72
N GLN A 132 -19.80 -0.21 11.00
CA GLN A 132 -20.87 0.60 11.56
C GLN A 132 -20.66 2.11 11.38
N SER A 133 -19.42 2.60 11.39
CA SER A 133 -19.12 4.04 11.47
C SER A 133 -18.62 4.66 10.17
N VAL A 134 -18.04 3.86 9.26
CA VAL A 134 -17.41 4.39 8.03
C VAL A 134 -18.42 4.51 6.89
N ASN A 135 -18.42 5.68 6.26
CA ASN A 135 -19.21 5.97 5.06
C ASN A 135 -18.43 6.96 4.17
N PHE A 136 -18.24 6.63 2.88
CA PHE A 136 -17.52 7.48 1.94
C PHE A 136 -18.43 8.44 1.15
N ASP A 137 -19.75 8.41 1.34
CA ASP A 137 -20.63 9.46 0.81
C ASP A 137 -20.50 10.77 1.61
N LYS A 138 -19.36 11.45 1.42
CA LYS A 138 -18.96 12.67 2.13
C LYS A 138 -18.69 13.80 1.14
N ASP A 139 -19.10 15.01 1.48
CA ASP A 139 -18.79 16.21 0.70
C ASP A 139 -17.41 16.79 1.04
N ASN A 140 -16.40 15.92 1.07
CA ASN A 140 -15.03 16.25 1.41
C ASN A 140 -14.13 16.02 0.19
N VAL A 141 -13.21 16.96 -0.06
CA VAL A 141 -12.17 16.82 -1.09
C VAL A 141 -10.97 16.17 -0.44
N VAL A 142 -10.55 15.03 -0.97
CA VAL A 142 -9.40 14.24 -0.48
C VAL A 142 -8.37 14.04 -1.57
N GLN A 143 -7.15 13.68 -1.19
CA GLN A 143 -6.08 13.34 -2.13
C GLN A 143 -6.15 11.86 -2.50
N VAL A 144 -6.19 11.58 -3.81
CA VAL A 144 -6.36 10.21 -4.34
C VAL A 144 -5.25 9.28 -3.83
N PHE A 145 -4.01 9.76 -3.83
CA PHE A 145 -2.85 9.03 -3.34
C PHE A 145 -2.97 8.62 -1.88
N GLU A 146 -3.20 9.58 -0.97
CA GLU A 146 -3.23 9.32 0.47
C GLU A 146 -4.37 8.35 0.83
N VAL A 147 -5.56 8.56 0.26
CA VAL A 147 -6.72 7.72 0.55
C VAL A 147 -6.56 6.31 -0.04
N ASN A 148 -5.88 6.18 -1.18
CA ASN A 148 -5.54 4.88 -1.75
C ASN A 148 -4.61 4.08 -0.83
N ILE A 149 -3.45 4.65 -0.46
CA ILE A 149 -2.43 3.88 0.27
C ILE A 149 -2.82 3.61 1.73
N ARG A 150 -3.65 4.46 2.34
CA ARG A 150 -4.08 4.31 3.74
C ARG A 150 -5.38 3.56 3.86
N VAL A 151 -6.46 4.15 3.34
CA VAL A 151 -7.82 3.65 3.59
C VAL A 151 -8.10 2.43 2.72
N LEU A 152 -7.91 2.54 1.40
CA LEU A 152 -8.17 1.42 0.49
C LEU A 152 -7.23 0.25 0.79
N GLY A 153 -5.93 0.54 0.96
CA GLY A 153 -4.92 -0.43 1.36
C GLY A 153 -5.29 -1.18 2.65
N SER A 154 -5.70 -0.46 3.70
CA SER A 154 -6.07 -1.09 4.98
C SER A 154 -7.34 -1.92 4.91
N LEU A 155 -8.38 -1.46 4.19
CA LEU A 155 -9.61 -2.24 4.00
C LEU A 155 -9.36 -3.56 3.28
N ILE A 156 -8.55 -3.51 2.21
CA ILE A 156 -8.16 -4.70 1.43
C ILE A 156 -7.26 -5.62 2.26
N SER A 157 -6.25 -5.07 2.93
CA SER A 157 -5.32 -5.81 3.79
C SER A 157 -6.07 -6.57 4.89
N ALA A 158 -6.94 -5.89 5.64
CA ALA A 158 -7.73 -6.50 6.70
C ALA A 158 -8.71 -7.56 6.15
N HIS A 159 -9.32 -7.34 4.99
CA HIS A 159 -10.13 -8.34 4.31
C HIS A 159 -9.31 -9.60 3.98
N LEU A 160 -8.15 -9.44 3.35
CA LEU A 160 -7.28 -10.56 2.99
C LEU A 160 -6.81 -11.34 4.22
N LEU A 161 -6.42 -10.67 5.30
CA LEU A 161 -6.01 -11.31 6.55
C LEU A 161 -7.14 -12.17 7.18
N MET A 162 -8.40 -11.73 7.09
CA MET A 162 -9.55 -12.52 7.55
C MET A 162 -9.85 -13.72 6.67
N MET A 163 -9.56 -13.62 5.37
CA MET A 163 -9.86 -14.65 4.38
C MET A 163 -8.71 -15.63 4.16
N ASP A 164 -7.55 -15.40 4.78
CA ASP A 164 -6.37 -16.26 4.66
C ASP A 164 -6.65 -17.66 5.27
N PRO A 165 -6.59 -18.74 4.46
CA PRO A 165 -6.85 -20.09 4.95
C PRO A 165 -5.80 -20.60 5.96
N ASP A 166 -4.58 -20.08 5.90
CA ASP A 166 -3.49 -20.47 6.80
C ASP A 166 -3.62 -19.80 8.18
N LYS A 167 -4.44 -18.74 8.28
CA LYS A 167 -4.75 -18.01 9.51
C LYS A 167 -3.47 -17.64 10.30
N PRO A 168 -2.51 -16.95 9.67
CA PRO A 168 -1.19 -16.70 10.26
C PRO A 168 -1.24 -15.91 11.58
N PHE A 169 -2.32 -15.17 11.81
CA PHE A 169 -2.56 -14.37 13.02
C PHE A 169 -3.75 -14.87 13.86
N GLY A 170 -4.16 -16.12 13.65
CA GLY A 170 -5.29 -16.75 14.36
C GLY A 170 -6.64 -16.53 13.67
N GLU A 171 -7.72 -16.90 14.36
CA GLU A 171 -9.08 -16.75 13.84
C GLU A 171 -9.52 -15.30 13.86
N LEU A 172 -9.26 -14.57 12.78
CA LEU A 172 -9.58 -13.15 12.63
C LEU A 172 -10.99 -12.88 12.11
N LYS A 173 -11.59 -13.81 11.36
CA LYS A 173 -12.91 -13.59 10.75
C LYS A 173 -14.02 -13.72 11.80
N PRO A 174 -14.90 -12.71 11.98
CA PRO A 174 -16.16 -12.87 12.70
C PRO A 174 -17.15 -13.75 11.92
N ASP A 175 -18.03 -14.48 12.62
CA ASP A 175 -19.03 -15.36 11.98
C ASP A 175 -20.01 -14.61 11.07
N TRP A 176 -20.28 -13.33 11.37
CA TRP A 176 -21.19 -12.49 10.59
C TRP A 176 -20.54 -11.87 9.35
N TYR A 177 -19.22 -11.92 9.22
CA TYR A 177 -18.50 -11.20 8.17
C TYR A 177 -18.66 -11.85 6.80
N ASP A 178 -19.20 -11.08 5.85
CA ASP A 178 -19.46 -11.51 4.47
C ASP A 178 -18.88 -10.52 3.44
N GLY A 179 -17.72 -9.95 3.73
CA GLY A 179 -16.98 -9.10 2.78
C GLY A 179 -17.30 -7.61 2.89
N GLU A 180 -17.81 -7.15 4.01
CA GLU A 180 -18.19 -5.74 4.24
C GLU A 180 -17.02 -4.78 3.99
N LEU A 181 -15.78 -5.14 4.39
CA LEU A 181 -14.61 -4.31 4.10
C LEU A 181 -14.27 -4.27 2.60
N LEU A 182 -14.52 -5.35 1.85
CA LEU A 182 -14.35 -5.37 0.40
C LEU A 182 -15.42 -4.50 -0.28
N HIS A 183 -16.66 -4.50 0.23
CA HIS A 183 -17.70 -3.58 -0.24
C HIS A 183 -17.33 -2.11 0.01
N LEU A 184 -16.81 -1.78 1.20
CA LEU A 184 -16.29 -0.45 1.51
C LEU A 184 -15.11 -0.06 0.60
N ALA A 185 -14.17 -0.97 0.36
CA ALA A 185 -13.06 -0.77 -0.56
C ALA A 185 -13.54 -0.47 -1.99
N HIS A 186 -14.55 -1.21 -2.44
CA HIS A 186 -15.17 -1.00 -3.76
C HIS A 186 -15.87 0.36 -3.87
N ASP A 187 -16.67 0.75 -2.87
CA ASP A 187 -17.33 2.07 -2.83
C ASP A 187 -16.30 3.20 -2.85
N LEU A 188 -15.25 3.09 -2.04
CA LEU A 188 -14.17 4.08 -2.00
C LEU A 188 -13.48 4.21 -3.37
N ALA A 189 -13.02 3.10 -3.95
CA ALA A 189 -12.31 3.12 -5.22
C ALA A 189 -13.17 3.68 -6.36
N SER A 190 -14.47 3.34 -6.38
CA SER A 190 -15.44 3.90 -7.33
C SER A 190 -15.50 5.43 -7.26
N ARG A 191 -15.44 5.99 -6.05
CA ARG A 191 -15.45 7.45 -5.82
C ARG A 191 -14.15 8.13 -6.24
N LEU A 192 -13.05 7.38 -6.39
CA LEU A 192 -11.77 7.88 -6.89
C LEU A 192 -11.70 7.90 -8.42
N LEU A 193 -12.49 7.08 -9.13
CA LEU A 193 -12.46 6.99 -10.60
C LEU A 193 -12.65 8.33 -11.35
N PRO A 194 -13.48 9.29 -10.89
CA PRO A 194 -13.60 10.59 -11.56
C PRO A 194 -12.28 11.35 -11.69
N ALA A 195 -11.28 11.07 -10.85
CA ALA A 195 -9.94 11.64 -10.97
C ALA A 195 -9.18 11.14 -12.20
N PHE A 196 -9.50 9.94 -12.70
CA PHE A 196 -8.87 9.36 -13.88
C PHE A 196 -9.67 9.65 -15.15
N GLU A 197 -10.99 9.51 -15.11
CA GLU A 197 -11.89 9.61 -16.27
C GLU A 197 -11.79 10.95 -17.00
N LYS A 198 -11.55 12.03 -16.25
CA LYS A 198 -11.49 13.40 -16.78
C LYS A 198 -10.06 13.84 -17.12
N SER A 199 -9.08 12.95 -16.96
CA SER A 199 -7.69 13.20 -17.32
C SER A 199 -7.45 12.93 -18.80
N THR A 200 -6.83 13.88 -19.51
CA THR A 200 -6.48 13.70 -20.92
C THR A 200 -5.31 12.72 -21.11
N THR A 201 -4.42 12.63 -20.12
CA THR A 201 -3.22 11.77 -20.19
C THR A 201 -3.43 10.39 -19.59
N GLY A 202 -4.52 10.18 -18.84
CA GLY A 202 -4.73 8.99 -18.01
C GLY A 202 -4.03 9.05 -16.65
N ILE A 203 -3.22 10.08 -16.38
CA ILE A 203 -2.65 10.36 -15.05
C ILE A 203 -3.76 10.98 -14.18
N PRO A 204 -4.04 10.46 -12.97
CA PRO A 204 -5.16 10.95 -12.18
C PRO A 204 -4.92 12.36 -11.69
N TYR A 205 -6.00 13.16 -11.65
CA TYR A 205 -6.03 14.37 -10.85
C TYR A 205 -5.65 14.05 -9.40
N PRO A 206 -4.90 14.92 -8.71
CA PRO A 206 -4.41 14.65 -7.36
C PRO A 206 -5.55 14.55 -6.34
N ARG A 207 -6.70 15.18 -6.59
CA ARG A 207 -7.80 15.32 -5.62
C ARG A 207 -9.16 15.07 -6.23
N VAL A 208 -10.06 14.56 -5.41
CA VAL A 208 -11.46 14.25 -5.75
C VAL A 208 -12.36 14.53 -4.56
N ASN A 209 -13.60 14.97 -4.80
CA ASN A 209 -14.65 15.02 -3.80
C ASN A 209 -15.36 13.66 -3.75
N LEU A 210 -15.44 13.05 -2.57
CA LEU A 210 -15.96 11.68 -2.42
C LEU A 210 -17.43 11.52 -2.81
N ARG A 211 -18.24 12.59 -2.77
CA ARG A 211 -19.64 12.58 -3.23
C ARG A 211 -19.82 13.10 -4.66
N LYS A 212 -19.08 14.14 -5.02
CA LYS A 212 -19.32 14.95 -6.24
C LYS A 212 -18.35 14.66 -7.39
N GLY A 213 -17.32 13.84 -7.17
CA GLY A 213 -16.25 13.62 -8.14
C GLY A 213 -15.30 14.83 -8.21
N LEU A 214 -14.86 15.23 -9.41
CA LEU A 214 -13.93 16.37 -9.50
C LEU A 214 -14.50 17.67 -8.88
N PRO A 215 -13.72 18.37 -8.05
CA PRO A 215 -14.13 19.65 -7.46
C PRO A 215 -14.30 20.73 -8.54
N LYS A 216 -15.01 21.82 -8.22
CA LYS A 216 -15.21 22.95 -9.16
C LYS A 216 -13.90 23.66 -9.51
N VAL A 217 -13.01 23.82 -8.52
CA VAL A 217 -11.65 24.32 -8.70
C VAL A 217 -10.74 23.11 -8.75
N VAL A 218 -10.17 22.84 -9.92
CA VAL A 218 -9.38 21.64 -10.16
C VAL A 218 -7.90 22.01 -10.23
N PHE A 219 -7.09 21.37 -9.40
CA PHE A 219 -5.64 21.41 -9.52
C PHE A 219 -5.19 20.31 -10.47
N THR A 220 -4.49 20.67 -11.54
CA THR A 220 -4.01 19.71 -12.56
C THR A 220 -2.61 19.18 -12.26
N GLU A 221 -1.95 19.69 -11.22
CA GLU A 221 -0.56 19.37 -10.90
C GLU A 221 -0.51 18.22 -9.88
N THR A 222 0.18 17.14 -10.21
CA THR A 222 0.38 15.99 -9.31
C THR A 222 1.85 15.58 -9.28
N CYS A 223 2.27 14.93 -8.19
CA CYS A 223 3.61 14.37 -8.09
C CYS A 223 3.66 12.95 -8.65
N THR A 224 4.87 12.49 -9.00
CA THR A 224 5.11 11.17 -9.60
C THR A 224 4.64 10.03 -8.70
N ALA A 225 4.97 10.09 -7.41
CA ALA A 225 4.47 9.15 -6.41
C ALA A 225 2.94 9.17 -6.33
N GLY A 226 2.35 10.36 -6.22
CA GLY A 226 0.90 10.51 -6.08
C GLY A 226 0.10 10.00 -7.28
N ALA A 227 0.70 10.04 -8.47
CA ALA A 227 0.09 9.56 -9.70
C ALA A 227 0.29 8.05 -9.94
N GLY A 228 1.40 7.46 -9.47
CA GLY A 228 1.77 6.09 -9.83
C GLY A 228 1.74 5.04 -8.72
N SER A 229 1.58 5.47 -7.47
CA SER A 229 1.51 4.58 -6.32
C SER A 229 0.07 4.13 -6.02
N LEU A 230 -0.60 3.61 -7.04
CA LEU A 230 -2.02 3.20 -6.99
C LEU A 230 -2.26 1.75 -7.43
N VAL A 231 -1.30 1.17 -8.15
CA VAL A 231 -1.48 -0.12 -8.86
C VAL A 231 -1.61 -1.32 -7.94
N LEU A 232 -1.02 -1.31 -6.73
CA LEU A 232 -1.15 -2.42 -5.80
C LEU A 232 -2.59 -2.57 -5.30
N GLU A 233 -3.16 -1.50 -4.75
CA GLU A 233 -4.49 -1.52 -4.16
C GLU A 233 -5.56 -1.69 -5.24
N PHE A 234 -5.46 -0.93 -6.34
CA PHE A 234 -6.41 -1.05 -7.46
C PHE A 234 -6.29 -2.41 -8.18
N GLY A 235 -5.08 -2.95 -8.28
CA GLY A 235 -4.82 -4.28 -8.85
C GLY A 235 -5.42 -5.41 -8.02
N ILE A 236 -5.16 -5.40 -6.71
CA ILE A 236 -5.73 -6.39 -5.79
C ILE A 236 -7.26 -6.29 -5.78
N LEU A 237 -7.81 -5.07 -5.69
CA LEU A 237 -9.25 -4.86 -5.72
C LEU A 237 -9.88 -5.44 -6.99
N SER A 238 -9.29 -5.18 -8.16
CA SER A 238 -9.78 -5.70 -9.45
C SER A 238 -9.82 -7.21 -9.47
N ARG A 239 -8.77 -7.86 -8.95
CA ARG A 239 -8.68 -9.33 -8.88
C ARG A 239 -9.68 -9.93 -7.90
N LEU A 240 -9.91 -9.27 -6.76
CA LEU A 240 -10.92 -9.69 -5.77
C LEU A 240 -12.34 -9.56 -6.30
N LEU A 241 -12.63 -8.50 -7.06
CA LEU A 241 -13.97 -8.25 -7.63
C LEU A 241 -14.20 -8.98 -8.96
N GLY A 242 -13.14 -9.39 -9.65
CA GLY A 242 -13.22 -9.85 -11.04
C GLY A 242 -13.53 -8.73 -12.04
N ASP A 243 -13.26 -7.47 -11.68
CA ASP A 243 -13.50 -6.28 -12.49
C ASP A 243 -12.19 -5.57 -12.84
N PRO A 244 -11.75 -5.54 -14.12
CA PRO A 244 -10.45 -4.99 -14.50
C PRO A 244 -10.39 -3.45 -14.50
N VAL A 245 -11.49 -2.75 -14.22
CA VAL A 245 -11.58 -1.29 -14.34
C VAL A 245 -10.51 -0.58 -13.51
N TYR A 246 -10.35 -0.95 -12.23
CA TYR A 246 -9.44 -0.28 -11.32
C TYR A 246 -7.97 -0.50 -11.71
N GLU A 247 -7.56 -1.76 -11.90
CA GLU A 247 -6.20 -2.13 -12.32
C GLU A 247 -5.86 -1.45 -13.65
N GLY A 248 -6.81 -1.43 -14.59
CA GLY A 248 -6.66 -0.76 -15.88
C GLY A 248 -6.38 0.74 -15.74
N TYR A 249 -7.06 1.46 -14.84
CA TYR A 249 -6.79 2.88 -14.59
C TYR A 249 -5.40 3.11 -14.01
N ALA A 250 -5.02 2.35 -12.97
CA ALA A 250 -3.72 2.52 -12.32
C ALA A 250 -2.55 2.17 -13.26
N ARG A 251 -2.67 1.10 -14.04
CA ARG A 251 -1.64 0.72 -15.04
C ARG A 251 -1.51 1.74 -16.16
N ARG A 252 -2.62 2.32 -16.63
CA ARG A 252 -2.57 3.42 -17.61
C ARG A 252 -1.84 4.65 -17.07
N ALA A 253 -2.07 5.00 -15.80
CA ALA A 253 -1.36 6.10 -15.16
C ALA A 253 0.16 5.83 -15.08
N ASN A 254 0.57 4.63 -14.64
CA ASN A 254 1.98 4.22 -14.62
C ASN A 254 2.63 4.26 -16.00
N LYS A 255 1.93 3.75 -17.03
CA LYS A 255 2.42 3.80 -18.41
C LYS A 255 2.54 5.23 -18.94
N ALA A 256 1.63 6.12 -18.57
CA ALA A 256 1.69 7.52 -18.96
C ALA A 256 2.87 8.25 -18.30
N LEU A 257 3.10 8.02 -16.99
CA LEU A 257 4.30 8.51 -16.28
C LEU A 257 5.58 7.94 -16.90
N TRP A 258 5.60 6.64 -17.17
CA TRP A 258 6.74 6.00 -17.84
C TRP A 258 7.02 6.72 -19.15
N ASN A 259 6.05 6.85 -20.04
CA ASN A 259 6.25 7.47 -21.35
C ASN A 259 6.61 8.96 -21.30
N SER A 260 6.47 9.65 -20.16
CA SER A 260 6.87 11.05 -20.02
C SER A 260 8.31 11.24 -19.53
N ARG A 261 9.08 10.17 -19.26
CA ARG A 261 10.50 10.27 -18.88
C ARG A 261 11.31 11.16 -19.83
N ALA A 262 12.27 11.89 -19.29
CA ALA A 262 13.15 12.74 -20.07
C ALA A 262 13.96 11.91 -21.08
N GLU A 263 13.93 12.27 -22.37
CA GLU A 263 14.56 11.50 -23.44
C GLU A 263 16.08 11.32 -23.26
N ASN A 264 16.75 12.30 -22.66
CA ASN A 264 18.20 12.35 -22.52
C ASN A 264 18.73 11.61 -21.29
N THR A 265 17.95 11.51 -20.21
CA THR A 265 18.37 10.87 -18.96
C THR A 265 17.56 9.62 -18.63
N GLY A 266 16.35 9.48 -19.15
CA GLY A 266 15.39 8.46 -18.74
C GLY A 266 14.78 8.71 -17.36
N LEU A 267 14.96 9.90 -16.77
CA LEU A 267 14.44 10.24 -15.44
C LEU A 267 13.06 10.89 -15.48
N LEU A 268 12.30 10.73 -14.39
CA LEU A 268 11.01 11.37 -14.15
C LEU A 268 11.19 12.72 -13.44
N GLY A 269 10.32 13.68 -13.72
CA GLY A 269 10.23 14.92 -12.93
C GLY A 269 9.48 14.67 -11.61
N ASN A 270 9.33 15.72 -10.79
CA ASN A 270 8.64 15.63 -9.51
C ASN A 270 7.20 16.16 -9.54
N VAL A 271 6.84 16.99 -10.53
CA VAL A 271 5.47 17.51 -10.69
C VAL A 271 5.07 17.52 -12.16
N ILE A 272 3.98 16.84 -12.50
CA ILE A 272 3.42 16.73 -13.84
C ILE A 272 2.03 17.34 -13.90
N ASP A 273 1.73 18.02 -15.01
CA ASP A 273 0.38 18.46 -15.33
C ASP A 273 -0.40 17.32 -15.99
N VAL A 274 -1.51 16.91 -15.37
CA VAL A 274 -2.30 15.74 -15.80
C VAL A 274 -3.05 15.95 -17.12
N GLN A 275 -3.18 17.19 -17.59
CA GLN A 275 -3.87 17.50 -18.84
C GLN A 275 -2.92 17.54 -20.02
N SER A 276 -1.78 18.20 -19.88
CA SER A 276 -0.78 18.36 -20.94
C SER A 276 0.29 17.27 -20.94
N GLY A 277 0.45 16.52 -19.83
CA GLY A 277 1.50 15.52 -19.67
C GLY A 277 2.91 16.10 -19.53
N LYS A 278 3.03 17.41 -19.30
CA LYS A 278 4.32 18.10 -19.22
C LYS A 278 4.79 18.20 -17.77
N TRP A 279 6.08 17.97 -17.55
CA TRP A 279 6.74 18.24 -16.28
C TRP A 279 6.83 19.74 -16.01
N ILE A 280 6.12 20.19 -14.98
CA ILE A 280 6.24 21.53 -14.40
C ILE A 280 7.43 21.54 -13.43
N GLY A 281 7.47 20.54 -12.54
CA GLY A 281 8.61 20.25 -11.67
C GLY A 281 9.54 19.24 -12.35
N ARG A 282 10.77 19.66 -12.63
CA ARG A 282 11.78 18.85 -13.34
C ARG A 282 12.87 18.31 -12.41
N LEU A 283 12.70 18.43 -11.09
CA LEU A 283 13.63 17.83 -10.15
C LEU A 283 13.39 16.33 -10.15
N SER A 284 14.48 15.56 -10.28
CA SER A 284 14.44 14.10 -10.19
C SER A 284 15.14 13.68 -8.92
N GLY A 285 14.62 12.64 -8.26
CA GLY A 285 15.22 12.11 -7.04
C GLY A 285 14.52 10.84 -6.56
N LEU A 286 14.93 10.38 -5.38
CA LEU A 286 14.36 9.24 -4.66
C LEU A 286 13.60 9.67 -3.40
N GLY A 287 13.47 10.98 -3.16
CA GLY A 287 12.77 11.52 -2.00
C GLY A 287 11.28 11.70 -2.24
N ALA A 288 10.67 12.44 -1.31
CA ALA A 288 9.24 12.74 -1.30
C ALA A 288 8.73 13.20 -2.67
N GLY A 289 7.65 12.57 -3.13
CA GLY A 289 6.99 12.87 -4.39
C GLY A 289 7.46 12.04 -5.58
N LEU A 290 8.50 11.20 -5.43
CA LEU A 290 8.92 10.22 -6.45
C LEU A 290 9.14 8.81 -5.89
N ASP A 291 9.58 8.70 -4.63
CA ASP A 291 9.88 7.45 -3.90
C ASP A 291 9.04 6.23 -4.29
N SER A 292 7.76 6.25 -3.92
CA SER A 292 6.86 5.09 -3.96
C SER A 292 6.49 4.66 -5.38
N PHE A 293 6.66 5.53 -6.39
CA PHE A 293 6.53 5.12 -7.79
C PHE A 293 7.50 3.98 -8.10
N TYR A 294 8.77 4.13 -7.72
CA TYR A 294 9.78 3.09 -7.96
C TYR A 294 9.53 1.84 -7.12
N GLU A 295 9.04 2.00 -5.89
CA GLU A 295 8.67 0.86 -5.05
C GLU A 295 7.53 0.05 -5.69
N TYR A 296 6.52 0.72 -6.21
CA TYR A 296 5.32 0.08 -6.76
C TYR A 296 5.65 -0.71 -8.03
N LEU A 297 6.64 -0.31 -8.83
CA LEU A 297 7.08 -1.12 -9.97
C LEU A 297 7.56 -2.52 -9.52
N LEU A 298 8.47 -2.60 -8.54
CA LEU A 298 8.94 -3.89 -8.05
C LEU A 298 7.86 -4.65 -7.28
N LYS A 299 7.13 -3.97 -6.39
CA LYS A 299 6.08 -4.59 -5.59
C LYS A 299 4.96 -5.16 -6.46
N SER A 300 4.58 -4.46 -7.54
CA SER A 300 3.54 -4.93 -8.48
C SER A 300 4.01 -6.14 -9.27
N TYR A 301 5.28 -6.19 -9.70
CA TYR A 301 5.83 -7.40 -10.29
C TYR A 301 5.76 -8.59 -9.31
N ILE A 302 6.16 -8.39 -8.05
CA ILE A 302 6.10 -9.45 -7.03
C ILE A 302 4.65 -9.91 -6.80
N MET A 303 3.71 -8.97 -6.75
CA MET A 303 2.31 -9.26 -6.45
C MET A 303 1.56 -9.89 -7.64
N PHE A 304 1.86 -9.45 -8.87
CA PHE A 304 1.04 -9.70 -10.04
C PHE A 304 1.73 -10.51 -11.15
N GLY A 305 3.07 -10.53 -11.17
CA GLY A 305 3.87 -11.28 -12.13
C GLY A 305 4.03 -10.63 -13.51
N GLU A 306 3.69 -9.35 -13.66
CA GLU A 306 3.74 -8.65 -14.95
C GLU A 306 5.19 -8.21 -15.28
N ASP A 307 5.76 -8.75 -16.37
CA ASP A 307 7.14 -8.49 -16.76
C ASP A 307 7.43 -7.00 -17.03
N ASP A 308 6.45 -6.26 -17.53
CA ASP A 308 6.56 -4.82 -17.79
C ASP A 308 6.93 -4.06 -16.51
N ASP A 309 6.33 -4.40 -15.36
CA ASP A 309 6.60 -3.74 -14.08
C ASP A 309 8.06 -3.96 -13.64
N TYR A 310 8.59 -5.17 -13.83
CA TYR A 310 9.99 -5.51 -13.53
C TYR A 310 10.98 -4.81 -14.46
N GLN A 311 10.68 -4.75 -15.76
CA GLN A 311 11.49 -4.05 -16.74
C GLN A 311 11.59 -2.57 -16.39
N MET A 312 10.46 -1.92 -16.10
CA MET A 312 10.44 -0.51 -15.68
C MET A 312 11.25 -0.26 -14.40
N PHE A 313 11.16 -1.17 -13.42
CA PHE A 313 11.94 -1.08 -12.19
C PHE A 313 13.45 -1.19 -12.48
N ASN A 314 13.85 -2.20 -13.25
CA ASN A 314 15.27 -2.46 -13.51
C ASN A 314 15.91 -1.33 -14.32
N GLU A 315 15.21 -0.83 -15.34
CA GLU A 315 15.66 0.36 -16.10
C GLU A 315 15.79 1.59 -15.18
N SER A 316 14.77 1.87 -14.36
CA SER A 316 14.82 2.98 -13.39
C SER A 316 16.03 2.85 -12.47
N TYR A 317 16.27 1.65 -11.93
CA TYR A 317 17.39 1.37 -11.03
C TYR A 317 18.74 1.65 -11.69
N HIS A 318 18.92 1.26 -12.95
CA HIS A 318 20.13 1.53 -13.71
C HIS A 318 20.34 3.02 -13.95
N VAL A 319 19.30 3.73 -14.40
CA VAL A 319 19.34 5.16 -14.66
C VAL A 319 19.63 5.96 -13.38
N ILE A 320 18.93 5.65 -12.29
CA ILE A 320 19.15 6.28 -10.98
C ILE A 320 20.60 6.08 -10.54
N LYS A 321 21.14 4.85 -10.63
CA LYS A 321 22.54 4.60 -10.31
C LYS A 321 23.50 5.38 -11.20
N GLN A 322 23.16 5.65 -12.44
CA GLN A 322 24.02 6.40 -13.35
C GLN A 322 24.04 7.89 -13.00
N TYR A 323 22.88 8.50 -12.76
CA TYR A 323 22.75 9.96 -12.66
C TYR A 323 22.63 10.51 -11.24
N MET A 324 22.25 9.71 -10.24
CA MET A 324 21.99 10.15 -8.85
C MET A 324 23.03 9.65 -7.84
N ARG A 325 24.22 9.26 -8.31
CA ARG A 325 25.23 8.53 -7.52
C ARG A 325 25.96 9.35 -6.44
N ARG A 326 25.72 10.65 -6.34
CA ARG A 326 26.38 11.54 -5.37
C ARG A 326 25.40 12.56 -4.82
N GLY A 327 24.91 12.29 -3.61
CA GLY A 327 24.54 13.30 -2.61
C GLY A 327 25.62 13.31 -1.55
#